data_AF-A0A7T6Z070-F1
#
_entry.id   AF-A0A7T6Z070-F1
#
_cell.length_a   1.000
_cell.length_b   1.000
_cell.length_c   1.000
_cell.angle_alpha   90.00
_cell.angle_beta   90.00
_cell.angle_gamma   90.00
#
_symmetry.space_group_name_H-M   'P 1'
#
loop_
_entity.id
_entity.type
_entity.pdbx_description
1 polymer ?
#
loop_
_entity_poly.entity_id
_entity_poly.type
_entity_poly.pdbx_seq_one_letter_code
_entity_poly.pdbx_strand_id
1 'polypeptide(L)'
;MQVLFTTPLEDEIPAFQSLSLTDAVQRTHDIDQRWKKQNKSPVALDFMVHDGEGQKLYTGTYHIGSSYAANLYEHMCYRLIERRMRGDEDRQQRDRLLHQLTQEAPAALHIDVNDHLRRQDEANQTWWSRLSLKARIMGSAAAGITLLVMVFAIGMVAVVSEQSNAIAAMHASYEEEQQMNELYAEAMAGDPDTAINVLQEKSYRSDQETAVLTHLLIGQGAYGEAMERTGQSAEAIANAIFDQQGIEALTDFQDDHETAIGHFELAYEDARYDDVVAVEDVPMNTERQEKLGYAYMKTGNVDEAKQIASEMSSESLNDHIQTYETLTADIEERKTQIDEEADADEPDDDQIDEWEDEIADMEAQRDDL
;
A
#
# COMPACT_ATOMS: atom_id res chain seq x y z
N MET A 1 9.80 -24.42 -12.96
CA MET A 1 8.72 -23.56 -12.48
C MET A 1 8.00 -22.94 -13.66
N GLN A 2 6.74 -22.60 -13.42
CA GLN A 2 5.84 -21.98 -14.37
C GLN A 2 5.20 -20.76 -13.72
N VAL A 3 4.87 -19.77 -14.52
CA VAL A 3 4.27 -18.50 -14.11
C VAL A 3 2.98 -18.32 -14.87
N LEU A 4 1.90 -18.12 -14.14
CA LEU A 4 0.58 -17.78 -14.67
C LEU A 4 0.30 -16.32 -14.33
N PHE A 5 0.05 -15.49 -15.34
CA PHE A 5 -0.45 -14.13 -15.13
C PHE A 5 -1.98 -14.16 -15.07
N THR A 6 -2.56 -13.58 -14.04
CA THR A 6 -4.03 -13.49 -13.88
C THR A 6 -4.58 -12.19 -14.43
N THR A 7 -3.73 -11.16 -14.57
CA THR A 7 -4.05 -9.90 -15.23
C THR A 7 -3.45 -9.88 -16.64
N PRO A 8 -4.23 -9.61 -17.69
CA PRO A 8 -3.65 -9.42 -19.02
C PRO A 8 -2.95 -8.06 -19.11
N LEU A 9 -1.87 -7.98 -19.90
CA LEU A 9 -1.28 -6.71 -20.31
C LEU A 9 -1.29 -6.61 -21.83
N GLU A 10 -2.32 -5.93 -22.34
CA GLU A 10 -2.55 -5.72 -23.78
C GLU A 10 -2.34 -7.02 -24.58
N ASP A 11 -1.66 -6.95 -25.73
CA ASP A 11 -1.27 -8.11 -26.55
C ASP A 11 0.09 -8.71 -26.13
N GLU A 12 0.73 -8.18 -25.07
CA GLU A 12 2.11 -8.54 -24.69
C GLU A 12 2.15 -9.67 -23.66
N ILE A 13 1.21 -9.68 -22.70
CA ILE A 13 1.05 -10.75 -21.71
C ILE A 13 -0.41 -11.23 -21.71
N PRO A 14 -0.68 -12.42 -22.26
CA PRO A 14 -2.00 -13.02 -22.20
C PRO A 14 -2.28 -13.52 -20.78
N ALA A 15 -3.47 -13.21 -20.27
CA ALA A 15 -3.96 -13.79 -19.02
C ALA A 15 -4.17 -15.30 -19.15
N PHE A 16 -4.00 -16.00 -18.04
CA PHE A 16 -4.25 -17.43 -17.90
C PHE A 16 -3.41 -18.34 -18.82
N GLN A 17 -2.31 -17.81 -19.36
CA GLN A 17 -1.30 -18.62 -20.05
C GLN A 17 -0.11 -18.88 -19.12
N SER A 18 0.15 -20.15 -18.85
CA SER A 18 1.34 -20.58 -18.14
C SER A 18 2.57 -20.38 -19.03
N LEU A 19 3.53 -19.60 -18.54
CA LEU A 19 4.84 -19.40 -19.15
C LEU A 19 5.91 -20.08 -18.30
N SER A 20 6.99 -20.55 -18.91
CA SER A 20 8.16 -20.96 -18.12
C SER A 20 8.67 -19.76 -17.32
N LEU A 21 9.28 -19.99 -16.15
CA LEU A 21 9.86 -18.88 -15.38
C LEU A 21 10.84 -18.07 -16.23
N THR A 22 11.69 -18.76 -17.01
CA THR A 22 12.65 -18.14 -17.91
C THR A 22 11.96 -17.18 -18.90
N ASP A 23 10.87 -17.62 -19.54
CA ASP A 23 10.13 -16.80 -20.51
C ASP A 23 9.40 -15.64 -19.84
N ALA A 24 8.78 -15.87 -18.68
CA ALA A 24 8.08 -14.83 -17.93
C ALA A 24 9.04 -13.73 -17.47
N VAL A 25 10.23 -14.11 -16.99
CA VAL A 25 11.28 -13.16 -16.55
C VAL A 25 11.81 -12.37 -17.73
N GLN A 26 12.12 -13.03 -18.86
CA GLN A 26 12.62 -12.32 -20.05
C GLN A 26 11.56 -11.37 -20.60
N ARG A 27 10.30 -11.81 -20.68
CA ARG A 27 9.20 -11.01 -21.21
C ARG A 27 8.93 -9.79 -20.33
N THR A 28 8.83 -9.97 -19.01
CA THR A 28 8.64 -8.84 -18.09
C THR A 28 9.82 -7.88 -18.11
N HIS A 29 11.05 -8.36 -18.29
CA HIS A 29 12.23 -7.52 -18.46
C HIS A 29 12.16 -6.65 -19.72
N ASP A 30 11.84 -7.26 -20.86
CA ASP A 30 11.77 -6.55 -22.14
C ASP A 30 10.66 -5.49 -22.15
N ILE A 31 9.52 -5.83 -21.54
CA ILE A 31 8.39 -4.91 -21.39
C ILE A 31 8.77 -3.76 -20.46
N ASP A 32 9.33 -4.03 -19.28
CA ASP A 32 9.74 -3.00 -18.31
C ASP A 32 10.71 -1.98 -18.93
N GLN A 33 11.71 -2.45 -19.67
CA GLN A 33 12.65 -1.60 -20.38
C GLN A 33 11.97 -0.71 -21.44
N ARG A 34 11.00 -1.25 -22.18
CA ARG A 34 10.22 -0.46 -23.15
C ARG A 34 9.32 0.55 -22.45
N TRP A 35 8.66 0.14 -21.37
CA TRP A 35 7.72 0.95 -20.60
C TRP A 35 8.40 2.19 -20.02
N LYS A 36 9.56 1.99 -19.38
CA LYS A 36 10.40 3.08 -18.83
C LYS A 36 10.91 4.02 -19.91
N LYS A 37 11.36 3.49 -21.06
CA LYS A 37 11.79 4.32 -22.20
C LYS A 37 10.66 5.19 -22.78
N GLN A 38 9.42 4.73 -22.68
CA GLN A 38 8.24 5.47 -23.13
C GLN A 38 7.67 6.40 -22.05
N ASN A 39 8.28 6.44 -20.85
CA ASN A 39 7.84 7.23 -19.70
C ASN A 39 6.35 7.00 -19.34
N LYS A 40 5.89 5.75 -19.46
CA LYS A 40 4.53 5.35 -19.11
C LYS A 40 4.41 5.13 -17.59
N SER A 41 3.24 5.43 -17.04
CA SER A 41 2.93 5.14 -15.63
C SER A 41 3.02 3.64 -15.34
N PRO A 42 3.40 3.25 -14.11
CA PRO A 42 3.48 1.85 -13.73
C PRO A 42 2.15 1.12 -13.84
N VAL A 43 2.19 -0.17 -14.18
CA VAL A 43 1.01 -1.03 -14.29
C VAL A 43 1.19 -2.29 -13.46
N ALA A 44 0.16 -2.64 -12.70
CA ALA A 44 0.13 -3.84 -11.88
C ALA A 44 -0.15 -5.09 -12.73
N LEU A 45 0.58 -6.16 -12.42
CA LEU A 45 0.42 -7.49 -13.00
C LEU A 45 0.37 -8.53 -11.90
N ASP A 46 -0.78 -9.16 -11.74
CA ASP A 46 -0.94 -10.26 -10.80
C ASP A 46 -0.46 -11.57 -11.42
N PHE A 47 0.24 -12.36 -10.62
CA PHE A 47 0.81 -13.62 -11.06
C PHE A 47 0.89 -14.68 -9.97
N MET A 48 0.92 -15.93 -10.42
CA MET A 48 1.16 -17.12 -9.61
C MET A 48 2.34 -17.90 -10.17
N VAL A 49 3.22 -18.37 -9.28
CA VAL A 49 4.29 -19.32 -9.61
C VAL A 49 3.89 -20.69 -9.08
N HIS A 50 4.03 -21.69 -9.92
CA HIS A 50 3.83 -23.09 -9.56
C HIS A 50 4.95 -23.98 -10.10
N ASP A 51 5.08 -25.18 -9.56
CA ASP A 51 6.01 -26.17 -10.07
C ASP A 51 5.44 -26.94 -11.28
N GLY A 52 6.21 -27.91 -11.78
CA GLY A 52 5.80 -28.75 -12.91
C GLY A 52 4.66 -29.74 -12.61
N GLU A 53 4.30 -29.90 -11.34
CA GLU A 53 3.19 -30.74 -10.86
C GLU A 53 1.93 -29.92 -10.54
N GLY A 54 2.00 -28.59 -10.67
CA GLY A 54 0.90 -27.65 -10.40
C GLY A 54 0.87 -27.16 -8.96
N GLN A 55 1.85 -27.50 -8.13
CA GLN A 55 1.94 -27.02 -6.76
C GLN A 55 2.30 -25.53 -6.74
N LYS A 56 1.45 -24.71 -6.10
CA LYS A 56 1.71 -23.28 -5.89
C LYS A 56 2.97 -23.07 -5.03
N LEU A 57 3.89 -22.26 -5.55
CA LEU A 57 5.15 -21.88 -4.90
C LEU A 57 5.12 -20.42 -4.41
N TYR A 58 4.48 -19.52 -5.16
CA TYR A 58 4.44 -18.09 -4.86
C TYR A 58 3.26 -17.41 -5.55
N THR A 59 2.74 -16.32 -4.98
CA THR A 59 1.81 -15.38 -5.65
C THR A 59 2.22 -13.96 -5.32
N GLY A 60 2.01 -13.04 -6.26
CA GLY A 60 2.27 -11.63 -6.02
C GLY A 60 1.79 -10.73 -7.14
N THR A 61 2.02 -9.43 -6.94
CA THR A 61 1.70 -8.38 -7.89
C THR A 61 2.99 -7.67 -8.27
N TYR A 62 3.37 -7.75 -9.53
CA TYR A 62 4.54 -7.09 -10.09
C TYR A 62 4.13 -5.78 -10.77
N HIS A 63 4.82 -4.69 -10.49
CA HIS A 63 4.56 -3.39 -11.10
C HIS A 63 5.56 -3.11 -12.22
N ILE A 64 5.11 -3.26 -13.47
CA ILE A 64 5.91 -2.88 -14.65
C ILE A 64 6.13 -1.38 -14.65
N GLY A 65 7.33 -0.94 -15.00
CA GLY A 65 7.69 0.48 -15.07
C GLY A 65 8.09 1.08 -13.73
N SER A 66 7.95 0.34 -12.62
CA SER A 66 8.36 0.79 -11.29
C SER A 66 9.88 0.82 -11.11
N SER A 67 10.37 1.64 -10.18
CA SER A 67 11.78 1.66 -9.77
C SER A 67 12.17 0.47 -8.89
N TYR A 68 11.19 -0.28 -8.35
CA TYR A 68 11.40 -1.34 -7.36
C TYR A 68 12.10 -2.57 -7.93
N ALA A 69 11.69 -3.04 -9.12
CA ALA A 69 12.30 -4.20 -9.78
C ALA A 69 12.22 -4.05 -11.30
N ALA A 70 13.22 -4.55 -12.02
CA ALA A 70 13.27 -4.49 -13.48
C ALA A 70 12.67 -5.71 -14.19
N ASN A 71 12.29 -6.74 -13.44
CA ASN A 71 11.60 -7.94 -13.93
C ASN A 71 11.00 -8.75 -12.78
N LEU A 72 10.28 -9.82 -13.14
CA LEU A 72 9.60 -10.71 -12.19
C LEU A 72 10.55 -11.44 -11.22
N TYR A 73 11.72 -11.88 -11.70
CA TYR A 73 12.68 -12.60 -10.86
C TYR A 73 13.25 -11.68 -9.77
N GLU A 74 13.62 -10.46 -10.15
CA GLU A 74 14.09 -9.46 -9.22
C GLU A 74 13.04 -9.10 -8.17
N HIS A 75 11.79 -8.88 -8.60
CA HIS A 75 10.67 -8.63 -7.69
C HIS A 75 10.50 -9.75 -6.65
N MET A 76 10.46 -11.01 -7.09
CA MET A 76 10.28 -12.14 -6.17
C MET A 76 11.44 -12.29 -5.20
N CYS A 77 12.68 -12.12 -5.67
CA CYS A 77 13.86 -12.20 -4.81
C CYS A 77 13.82 -11.13 -3.71
N TYR A 78 13.55 -9.87 -4.06
CA TYR A 78 13.48 -8.79 -3.08
C TYR A 78 12.39 -9.04 -2.04
N ARG A 79 11.19 -9.40 -2.49
CA ARG A 79 10.04 -9.65 -1.59
C ARG A 79 10.27 -10.82 -0.65
N LEU A 80 10.90 -11.89 -1.12
CA LEU A 80 11.22 -13.06 -0.30
C LEU A 80 12.25 -12.73 0.78
N ILE A 81 13.17 -11.81 0.51
CA ILE A 81 14.28 -11.46 1.39
C ILE A 81 13.88 -10.42 2.42
N GLU A 82 13.11 -9.41 2.01
CA GLU A 82 12.54 -8.38 2.89
C GLU A 82 11.61 -8.99 3.94
N ARG A 83 10.99 -10.13 3.63
CA ARG A 83 10.07 -10.80 4.53
C ARG A 83 10.79 -11.38 5.75
N ARG A 84 10.49 -10.83 6.93
CA ARG A 84 10.93 -11.38 8.22
C ARG A 84 10.20 -12.69 8.52
N MET A 85 10.94 -13.79 8.51
CA MET A 85 10.41 -15.13 8.78
C MET A 85 10.38 -15.42 10.28
N ARG A 86 9.21 -15.86 10.78
CA ARG A 86 8.98 -16.14 12.21
C ARG A 86 9.45 -17.54 12.63
N GLY A 87 9.61 -18.50 11.70
CA GLY A 87 10.09 -19.87 11.95
C GLY A 87 11.27 -20.33 11.09
N ASP A 88 11.97 -21.38 11.53
CA ASP A 88 13.09 -21.97 10.78
C ASP A 88 12.62 -22.70 9.51
N GLU A 89 11.42 -23.28 9.53
CA GLU A 89 10.81 -23.94 8.37
C GLU A 89 10.50 -22.94 7.24
N ASP A 90 9.92 -21.79 7.58
CA ASP A 90 9.65 -20.70 6.63
C ASP A 90 10.95 -20.18 5.98
N ARG A 91 12.04 -20.08 6.76
CA ARG A 91 13.37 -19.70 6.23
C ARG A 91 13.89 -20.75 5.25
N GLN A 92 13.79 -22.03 5.58
CA GLN A 92 14.21 -23.11 4.68
C GLN A 92 13.35 -23.18 3.41
N GLN A 93 12.06 -22.86 3.48
CA GLN A 93 11.20 -22.80 2.30
C GLN A 93 11.57 -21.60 1.41
N ARG A 94 11.77 -20.42 2.00
CA ARG A 94 12.27 -19.24 1.30
C ARG A 94 13.59 -19.52 0.60
N ASP A 95 14.56 -20.07 1.31
CA ASP A 95 15.91 -20.32 0.77
C ASP A 95 15.86 -21.34 -0.37
N ARG A 96 15.00 -22.36 -0.27
CA ARG A 96 14.73 -23.30 -1.36
C ARG A 96 14.12 -22.61 -2.59
N LEU A 97 13.11 -21.77 -2.38
CA LEU A 97 12.46 -21.05 -3.47
C LEU A 97 13.41 -20.07 -4.14
N LEU A 98 14.18 -19.28 -3.36
CA LEU A 98 15.22 -18.40 -3.89
C LEU A 98 16.24 -19.19 -4.73
N HIS A 99 16.68 -20.34 -4.25
CA HIS A 99 17.60 -21.19 -4.99
C HIS A 99 17.00 -21.68 -6.33
N GLN A 100 15.74 -22.11 -6.31
CA GLN A 100 15.03 -22.53 -7.52
C GLN A 100 14.86 -21.36 -8.51
N LEU A 101 14.47 -20.17 -8.02
CA LEU A 101 14.36 -18.94 -8.80
C LEU A 101 15.68 -18.61 -9.50
N THR A 102 16.80 -18.64 -8.78
CA THR A 102 18.12 -18.36 -9.35
C THR A 102 18.55 -19.41 -10.38
N GLN A 103 18.25 -20.70 -10.16
CA GLN A 103 18.61 -21.74 -11.12
C GLN A 103 17.85 -21.63 -12.45
N GLU A 104 16.58 -21.21 -12.40
CA GLU A 104 15.71 -21.17 -13.58
C GLU A 104 15.66 -19.80 -14.26
N ALA A 105 16.06 -18.73 -13.58
CA ALA A 105 16.14 -17.40 -14.17
C ALA A 105 17.26 -17.33 -15.22
N PRO A 106 17.09 -16.51 -16.29
CA PRO A 106 18.14 -16.28 -17.28
C PRO A 106 19.42 -15.76 -16.62
N ALA A 107 20.57 -16.39 -16.89
CA ALA A 107 21.85 -16.03 -16.26
C ALA A 107 22.25 -14.56 -16.45
N ALA A 108 21.85 -13.94 -17.56
CA ALA A 108 22.10 -12.53 -17.85
C ALA A 108 21.32 -11.56 -16.92
N LEU A 109 20.26 -12.05 -16.27
CA LEU A 109 19.38 -11.30 -15.38
C LEU A 109 19.56 -11.70 -13.91
N HIS A 110 20.59 -12.49 -13.61
CA HIS A 110 20.94 -12.81 -12.23
C HIS A 110 21.36 -11.55 -11.48
N ILE A 111 20.80 -11.38 -10.30
CA ILE A 111 21.06 -10.23 -9.43
C ILE A 111 22.06 -10.62 -8.35
N ASP A 112 22.90 -9.67 -7.95
CA ASP A 112 23.60 -9.78 -6.66
C ASP A 112 22.64 -9.32 -5.57
N VAL A 113 22.01 -10.30 -4.94
CA VAL A 113 21.08 -10.13 -3.84
C VAL A 113 21.70 -9.33 -2.68
N ASN A 114 22.99 -9.51 -2.40
CA ASN A 114 23.68 -8.77 -1.34
C ASN A 114 23.86 -7.30 -1.73
N ASP A 115 23.94 -6.98 -3.01
CA ASP A 115 24.03 -5.60 -3.48
C ASP A 115 22.71 -4.85 -3.27
N HIS A 116 21.55 -5.51 -3.43
CA HIS A 116 20.25 -4.91 -3.10
C HIS A 116 20.10 -4.65 -1.60
N LEU A 117 20.38 -5.66 -0.77
CA LEU A 117 20.41 -5.50 0.69
C LEU A 117 21.41 -4.43 1.12
N ARG A 118 22.57 -4.36 0.46
CA ARG A 118 23.59 -3.34 0.71
C ARG A 118 23.16 -1.95 0.25
N ARG A 119 22.47 -1.78 -0.87
CA ARG A 119 21.93 -0.47 -1.30
C ARG A 119 20.82 0.00 -0.38
N GLN A 120 19.97 -0.91 0.10
CA GLN A 120 18.95 -0.63 1.10
C GLN A 120 19.60 -0.30 2.46
N ASP A 121 20.61 -1.07 2.88
CA ASP A 121 21.39 -0.81 4.08
C ASP A 121 22.27 0.44 3.95
N GLU A 122 22.78 0.82 2.77
CA GLU A 122 23.58 2.04 2.54
C GLU A 122 22.67 3.27 2.48
N ALA A 123 21.48 3.16 1.86
CA ALA A 123 20.42 4.17 1.94
C ALA A 123 19.95 4.35 3.40
N ASN A 124 19.82 3.26 4.16
CA ASN A 124 19.52 3.32 5.58
C ASN A 124 20.73 3.83 6.40
N GLN A 125 21.96 3.36 6.17
CA GLN A 125 23.17 3.65 6.97
C GLN A 125 23.68 5.08 6.80
N THR A 126 23.55 5.67 5.61
CA THR A 126 23.86 7.08 5.39
C THR A 126 22.99 7.98 6.27
N TRP A 127 21.74 7.57 6.51
CA TRP A 127 20.84 8.19 7.48
C TRP A 127 21.21 7.86 8.95
N TRP A 128 21.48 6.58 9.30
CA TRP A 128 21.84 6.16 10.68
C TRP A 128 23.19 6.70 11.21
N SER A 129 24.16 6.97 10.33
CA SER A 129 25.50 7.44 10.74
C SER A 129 25.53 8.89 11.25
N ARG A 130 24.43 9.63 11.07
CA ARG A 130 24.23 11.01 11.55
C ARG A 130 23.56 11.08 12.94
N LEU A 131 23.11 9.96 13.51
CA LEU A 131 22.38 9.92 14.78
C LEU A 131 23.30 9.69 16.01
N SER A 132 23.03 10.41 17.10
CA SER A 132 23.86 10.41 18.30
C SER A 132 23.82 9.08 19.09
N LEU A 133 24.88 8.81 19.87
CA LEU A 133 25.10 7.54 20.58
C LEU A 133 23.94 7.11 21.52
N LYS A 134 23.12 8.06 21.99
CA LYS A 134 21.95 7.80 22.85
C LYS A 134 20.74 7.26 22.06
N ALA A 135 20.56 7.68 20.81
CA ALA A 135 19.52 7.16 19.92
C ALA A 135 19.79 5.69 19.50
N ARG A 136 21.07 5.31 19.42
CA ARG A 136 21.49 3.93 19.08
C ARG A 136 21.17 2.90 20.16
N ILE A 137 21.06 3.32 21.43
CA ILE A 137 20.78 2.43 22.56
C ILE A 137 19.27 2.19 22.71
N MET A 138 18.46 3.22 22.44
CA MET A 138 16.99 3.13 22.50
C MET A 138 16.40 2.31 21.34
N GLY A 139 17.07 2.25 20.18
CA GLY A 139 16.67 1.45 19.01
C GLY A 139 16.78 -0.08 19.17
N SER A 140 17.35 -0.59 20.27
CA SER A 140 17.43 -2.04 20.50
C SER A 140 16.08 -2.68 20.88
N ALA A 141 15.09 -1.88 21.28
CA ALA A 141 13.74 -2.35 21.62
C ALA A 141 12.76 -2.29 20.43
N ALA A 142 13.08 -1.55 19.37
CA ALA A 142 12.16 -1.27 18.25
C ALA A 142 12.26 -2.26 17.07
N ALA A 143 13.24 -3.18 17.08
CA ALA A 143 13.39 -4.20 16.03
C ALA A 143 12.25 -5.24 16.01
N GLY A 144 11.19 -5.06 16.81
CA GLY A 144 10.02 -5.94 16.88
C GLY A 144 8.90 -5.62 15.88
N ILE A 145 8.83 -4.41 15.33
CA ILE A 145 7.61 -3.91 14.69
C ILE A 145 7.91 -3.34 13.29
N THR A 146 8.27 -4.23 12.37
CA THR A 146 8.31 -3.95 10.92
C THR A 146 7.75 -5.17 10.20
N LEU A 147 6.50 -5.52 10.53
CA LEU A 147 5.84 -6.65 9.90
C LEU A 147 4.35 -6.50 10.07
N LEU A 148 3.71 -5.64 9.26
CA LEU A 148 2.28 -5.71 8.91
C LEU A 148 1.87 -4.50 8.07
N VAL A 149 2.29 -4.43 6.81
CA VAL A 149 1.43 -3.86 5.75
C VAL A 149 1.68 -4.68 4.50
N MET A 150 0.77 -5.61 4.22
CA MET A 150 0.42 -6.08 2.88
C MET A 150 -0.68 -7.12 2.99
N VAL A 151 -1.92 -6.64 2.92
CA VAL A 151 -3.06 -7.50 2.63
C VAL A 151 -2.98 -7.81 1.14
N PHE A 152 -2.54 -9.04 0.80
CA PHE A 152 -3.16 -9.93 -0.19
C PHE A 152 -2.49 -11.31 -0.08
N ALA A 153 -3.32 -12.32 0.24
CA ALA A 153 -3.07 -13.74 0.53
C ALA A 153 -1.65 -14.32 0.28
N ILE A 154 -0.85 -14.34 1.36
CA ILE A 154 0.35 -15.17 1.47
C ILE A 154 -0.03 -16.53 2.07
N GLY A 155 -0.13 -17.56 1.23
CA GLY A 155 -0.24 -18.95 1.69
C GLY A 155 0.82 -19.81 1.01
N MET A 156 1.82 -20.27 1.76
CA MET A 156 2.58 -21.47 1.38
C MET A 156 1.79 -22.68 1.88
N VAL A 157 1.43 -23.60 0.99
CA VAL A 157 0.80 -24.87 1.39
C VAL A 157 1.89 -25.84 1.84
N ALA A 158 1.76 -26.35 3.07
CA ALA A 158 2.65 -27.34 3.64
C ALA A 158 2.63 -28.64 2.82
N VAL A 159 3.81 -29.15 2.48
CA VAL A 159 4.00 -30.45 1.80
C VAL A 159 3.60 -31.57 2.77
N VAL A 160 2.41 -32.16 2.58
CA VAL A 160 2.02 -33.41 3.26
C VAL A 160 2.13 -34.56 2.28
N SER A 161 2.98 -35.53 2.62
CA SER A 161 3.35 -36.70 1.81
C SER A 161 2.28 -37.79 1.79
N GLU A 162 1.09 -37.52 1.23
CA GLU A 162 0.07 -38.55 0.97
C GLU A 162 -0.57 -38.32 -0.41
N GLN A 163 0.04 -38.95 -1.42
CA GLN A 163 -0.02 -38.62 -2.85
C GLN A 163 -1.42 -38.76 -3.51
N SER A 164 -2.42 -39.34 -2.85
CA SER A 164 -3.79 -39.46 -3.40
C SER A 164 -4.74 -38.37 -2.91
N ASN A 165 -4.58 -37.90 -1.67
CA ASN A 165 -5.45 -36.88 -1.09
C ASN A 165 -5.05 -35.48 -1.55
N ALA A 166 -3.76 -35.26 -1.83
CA ALA A 166 -3.25 -33.99 -2.34
C ALA A 166 -3.74 -33.67 -3.76
N ILE A 167 -3.87 -34.66 -4.65
CA ILE A 167 -4.39 -34.45 -6.01
C ILE A 167 -5.90 -34.15 -5.99
N ALA A 168 -6.65 -34.82 -5.11
CA ALA A 168 -8.08 -34.54 -4.93
C ALA A 168 -8.32 -33.17 -4.29
N ALA A 169 -7.51 -32.79 -3.30
CA ALA A 169 -7.54 -31.46 -2.70
C ALA A 169 -7.11 -30.35 -3.68
N MET A 170 -6.15 -30.65 -4.57
CA MET A 170 -5.68 -29.74 -5.62
C MET A 170 -6.71 -29.56 -6.75
N HIS A 171 -7.40 -30.64 -7.15
CA HIS A 171 -8.48 -30.55 -8.13
C HIS A 171 -9.69 -29.82 -7.53
N ALA A 172 -10.00 -30.05 -6.25
CA ALA A 172 -11.04 -29.32 -5.55
C ALA A 172 -10.70 -27.83 -5.40
N SER A 173 -9.47 -27.48 -5.04
CA SER A 173 -9.05 -26.07 -4.91
C SER A 173 -9.00 -25.36 -6.27
N TYR A 174 -8.61 -26.06 -7.34
CA TYR A 174 -8.59 -25.51 -8.70
C TYR A 174 -10.01 -25.33 -9.26
N GLU A 175 -10.93 -26.27 -8.99
CA GLU A 175 -12.36 -26.11 -9.33
C GLU A 175 -13.01 -24.98 -8.51
N GLU A 176 -12.65 -24.83 -7.24
CA GLU A 176 -13.12 -23.75 -6.37
C GLU A 176 -12.60 -22.38 -6.87
N GLU A 177 -11.35 -22.29 -7.32
CA GLU A 177 -10.76 -21.09 -7.91
C GLU A 177 -11.35 -20.76 -9.30
N GLN A 178 -11.66 -21.76 -10.14
CA GLN A 178 -12.39 -21.56 -11.40
C GLN A 178 -13.83 -21.11 -11.16
N GLN A 179 -14.55 -21.75 -10.24
CA GLN A 179 -15.90 -21.34 -9.89
C GLN A 179 -15.93 -19.92 -9.36
N MET A 180 -14.93 -19.51 -8.57
CA MET A 180 -14.80 -18.13 -8.10
C MET A 180 -14.54 -17.13 -9.22
N ASN A 181 -13.68 -17.47 -10.19
CA ASN A 181 -13.43 -16.63 -11.36
C ASN A 181 -14.66 -16.52 -12.28
N GLU A 182 -15.41 -17.61 -12.46
CA GLU A 182 -16.68 -17.60 -13.20
C GLU A 182 -17.74 -16.76 -12.48
N LEU A 183 -17.89 -16.94 -11.17
CA LEU A 183 -18.85 -16.18 -10.35
C LEU A 183 -18.53 -14.67 -10.34
N TYR A 184 -17.24 -14.33 -10.29
CA TYR A 184 -16.77 -12.94 -10.36
C TYR A 184 -16.94 -12.35 -11.76
N ALA A 185 -16.64 -13.13 -12.81
CA ALA A 185 -16.86 -12.73 -14.20
C ALA A 185 -18.35 -12.53 -14.50
N GLU A 186 -19.24 -13.33 -13.92
CA GLU A 186 -20.70 -13.24 -14.09
C GLU A 186 -21.28 -12.03 -13.34
N ALA A 187 -20.80 -11.75 -12.12
CA ALA A 187 -21.13 -10.53 -11.39
C ALA A 187 -20.68 -9.26 -12.15
N MET A 188 -19.46 -9.27 -12.70
CA MET A 188 -18.91 -8.19 -13.53
C MET A 188 -19.59 -8.07 -14.91
N ALA A 189 -20.17 -9.17 -15.42
CA ALA A 189 -20.93 -9.20 -16.66
C ALA A 189 -22.39 -8.71 -16.52
N GLY A 190 -22.83 -8.38 -15.29
CA GLY A 190 -24.06 -7.64 -15.04
C GLY A 190 -25.17 -8.38 -14.30
N ASP A 191 -24.90 -9.56 -13.71
CA ASP A 191 -25.86 -10.24 -12.80
C ASP A 191 -25.25 -10.49 -11.40
N PRO A 192 -25.04 -9.43 -10.59
CA PRO A 192 -24.52 -9.56 -9.24
C PRO A 192 -25.47 -10.30 -8.28
N ASP A 193 -26.78 -10.27 -8.54
CA ASP A 193 -27.79 -10.91 -7.70
C ASP A 193 -27.63 -12.44 -7.70
N THR A 194 -27.35 -13.02 -8.86
CA THR A 194 -27.09 -14.47 -8.97
C THR A 194 -25.85 -14.88 -8.17
N ALA A 195 -24.75 -14.13 -8.28
CA ALA A 195 -23.52 -14.40 -7.52
C ALA A 195 -23.72 -14.27 -6.01
N ILE A 196 -24.44 -13.24 -5.56
CA ILE A 196 -24.78 -13.03 -4.14
C ILE A 196 -25.61 -14.20 -3.63
N ASN A 197 -26.67 -14.60 -4.33
CA ASN A 197 -27.54 -15.71 -3.90
C ASN A 197 -26.74 -17.01 -3.75
N VAL A 198 -25.89 -17.34 -4.73
CA VAL A 198 -25.03 -18.54 -4.67
C VAL A 198 -24.11 -18.51 -3.46
N LEU A 199 -23.46 -17.37 -3.19
CA LEU A 199 -22.57 -17.22 -2.04
C LEU A 199 -23.33 -17.26 -0.71
N GLN A 200 -24.51 -16.68 -0.63
CA GLN A 200 -25.32 -16.62 0.59
C GLN A 200 -25.87 -17.99 0.99
N GLU A 201 -26.27 -18.83 0.03
CA GLU A 201 -26.81 -20.17 0.27
C GLU A 201 -25.75 -21.18 0.77
N LYS A 202 -24.46 -20.87 0.61
CA LYS A 202 -23.38 -21.73 1.11
C LYS A 202 -23.39 -21.77 2.64
N SER A 203 -23.43 -23.00 3.18
CA SER A 203 -23.37 -23.25 4.64
C SER A 203 -21.99 -22.98 5.24
N TYR A 204 -20.94 -23.01 4.42
CA TYR A 204 -19.58 -22.66 4.76
C TYR A 204 -18.99 -21.86 3.60
N ARG A 205 -18.38 -20.72 3.90
CA ARG A 205 -17.66 -19.88 2.94
C ARG A 205 -16.21 -19.77 3.35
N SER A 206 -15.30 -19.76 2.38
CA SER A 206 -13.91 -19.37 2.59
C SER A 206 -13.79 -17.87 2.86
N ASP A 207 -12.62 -17.43 3.34
CA ASP A 207 -12.33 -16.00 3.53
C ASP A 207 -12.44 -15.21 2.20
N GLN A 208 -12.06 -15.85 1.09
CA GLN A 208 -12.12 -15.25 -0.25
C GLN A 208 -13.55 -15.10 -0.75
N GLU A 209 -14.38 -16.13 -0.58
CA GLU A 209 -15.82 -16.08 -0.89
C GLU A 209 -16.54 -15.04 -0.04
N THR A 210 -16.14 -14.92 1.23
CA THR A 210 -16.67 -13.92 2.15
C THR A 210 -16.27 -12.50 1.71
N ALA A 211 -15.03 -12.29 1.27
CA ALA A 211 -14.58 -11.01 0.73
C ALA A 211 -15.33 -10.62 -0.56
N VAL A 212 -15.54 -11.57 -1.48
CA VAL A 212 -16.32 -11.31 -2.70
C VAL A 212 -17.78 -10.99 -2.38
N LEU A 213 -18.42 -11.76 -1.49
CA LEU A 213 -19.78 -11.46 -1.05
C LEU A 213 -19.88 -10.07 -0.41
N THR A 214 -18.89 -9.69 0.41
CA THR A 214 -18.82 -8.36 1.04
C THR A 214 -18.76 -7.26 -0.02
N HIS A 215 -17.86 -7.41 -1.01
CA HIS A 215 -17.69 -6.44 -2.10
C HIS A 215 -18.95 -6.28 -2.97
N LEU A 216 -19.63 -7.39 -3.27
CA LEU A 216 -20.86 -7.36 -4.06
C LEU A 216 -22.01 -6.69 -3.29
N LEU A 217 -22.18 -7.01 -2.01
CA LEU A 217 -23.22 -6.40 -1.16
C LEU A 217 -22.98 -4.91 -0.95
N ILE A 218 -21.73 -4.49 -0.72
CA ILE A 218 -21.37 -3.06 -0.65
C ILE A 218 -21.69 -2.38 -1.98
N GLY A 219 -21.33 -2.99 -3.11
CA GLY A 219 -21.62 -2.47 -4.45
C GLY A 219 -23.11 -2.21 -4.71
N GLN A 220 -24.00 -2.94 -4.04
CA GLN A 220 -25.46 -2.75 -4.10
C GLN A 220 -26.02 -1.78 -3.05
N GLY A 221 -25.18 -1.22 -2.18
CA GLY A 221 -25.62 -0.39 -1.04
C GLY A 221 -26.21 -1.20 0.12
N ALA A 222 -26.04 -2.53 0.12
CA ALA A 222 -26.62 -3.42 1.12
C ALA A 222 -25.71 -3.59 2.35
N TYR A 223 -25.33 -2.48 3.00
CA TYR A 223 -24.29 -2.48 4.05
C TYR A 223 -24.65 -3.29 5.30
N GLY A 224 -25.91 -3.19 5.75
CA GLY A 224 -26.41 -3.98 6.89
C GLY A 224 -26.34 -5.49 6.61
N GLU A 225 -26.68 -5.89 5.37
CA GLU A 225 -26.59 -7.28 4.94
C GLU A 225 -25.13 -7.72 4.78
N ALA A 226 -24.25 -6.84 4.30
CA ALA A 226 -22.81 -7.10 4.26
C ALA A 226 -22.29 -7.45 5.66
N MET A 227 -22.62 -6.67 6.70
CA MET A 227 -22.22 -7.00 8.08
C MET A 227 -22.82 -8.32 8.57
N GLU A 228 -24.14 -8.52 8.42
CA GLU A 228 -24.82 -9.70 8.96
C GLU A 228 -24.35 -11.00 8.31
N ARG A 229 -24.18 -11.02 6.98
CA ARG A 229 -23.89 -12.23 6.21
C ARG A 229 -22.42 -12.61 6.21
N THR A 230 -21.53 -11.64 6.42
CA THR A 230 -20.08 -11.86 6.33
C THR A 230 -19.41 -11.85 7.70
N GLY A 231 -20.11 -11.36 8.73
CA GLY A 231 -19.58 -11.22 10.09
C GLY A 231 -18.50 -10.13 10.22
N GLN A 232 -18.35 -9.28 9.21
CA GLN A 232 -17.42 -8.15 9.23
C GLN A 232 -17.89 -7.06 10.21
N SER A 233 -16.94 -6.37 10.83
CA SER A 233 -17.22 -5.24 11.71
C SER A 233 -17.66 -4.01 10.90
N ALA A 234 -18.30 -3.05 11.57
CA ALA A 234 -18.62 -1.76 10.97
C ALA A 234 -17.36 -1.05 10.43
N GLU A 235 -16.22 -1.13 11.13
CA GLU A 235 -14.93 -0.60 10.64
C GLU A 235 -14.49 -1.23 9.31
N ALA A 236 -14.57 -2.55 9.19
CA ALA A 236 -14.17 -3.24 7.96
C ALA A 236 -15.09 -2.88 6.78
N ILE A 237 -16.39 -2.71 7.05
CA ILE A 237 -17.37 -2.29 6.06
C ILE A 237 -17.18 -0.82 5.68
N ALA A 238 -16.94 0.09 6.63
CA ALA A 238 -16.63 1.48 6.38
C ALA A 238 -15.39 1.64 5.50
N ASN A 239 -14.31 0.90 5.78
CA ASN A 239 -13.12 0.91 4.92
C ASN A 239 -13.46 0.48 3.49
N ALA A 240 -14.20 -0.61 3.33
CA ALA A 240 -14.54 -1.13 2.01
C ALA A 240 -15.54 -0.23 1.25
N ILE A 241 -16.45 0.46 1.94
CA ILE A 241 -17.34 1.47 1.36
C ILE A 241 -16.50 2.64 0.84
N PHE A 242 -15.58 3.18 1.64
CA PHE A 242 -14.71 4.27 1.23
C PHE A 242 -13.89 3.88 -0.03
N ASP A 243 -13.28 2.70 -0.03
CA ASP A 243 -12.48 2.21 -1.14
C ASP A 243 -13.30 1.97 -2.42
N GLN A 244 -14.55 1.50 -2.30
CA GLN A 244 -15.38 1.08 -3.44
C GLN A 244 -16.29 2.19 -3.98
N GLN A 245 -16.78 3.07 -3.11
CA GLN A 245 -17.85 4.03 -3.40
C GLN A 245 -17.51 5.47 -3.00
N GLY A 246 -16.44 5.68 -2.23
CA GLY A 246 -15.94 7.00 -1.86
C GLY A 246 -16.65 7.63 -0.66
N ILE A 247 -16.41 8.93 -0.48
CA ILE A 247 -16.74 9.67 0.73
C ILE A 247 -18.26 9.87 0.95
N GLU A 248 -19.05 10.03 -0.11
CA GLU A 248 -20.51 10.23 0.00
C GLU A 248 -21.19 8.99 0.59
N ALA A 249 -20.87 7.79 0.09
CA ALA A 249 -21.40 6.54 0.63
C ALA A 249 -20.90 6.26 2.05
N LEU A 250 -19.66 6.65 2.38
CA LEU A 250 -19.15 6.56 3.74
C LEU A 250 -19.92 7.48 4.70
N THR A 251 -20.29 8.68 4.23
CA THR A 251 -21.10 9.63 5.00
C THR A 251 -22.45 9.02 5.35
N ASP A 252 -23.16 8.50 4.35
CA ASP A 252 -24.47 7.86 4.56
C ASP A 252 -24.38 6.65 5.51
N PHE A 253 -23.30 5.86 5.40
CA PHE A 253 -23.07 4.73 6.31
C PHE A 253 -22.80 5.20 7.75
N GLN A 254 -22.02 6.27 7.91
CA GLN A 254 -21.64 6.82 9.21
C GLN A 254 -22.85 7.34 10.01
N ASP A 255 -23.91 7.82 9.34
CA ASP A 255 -25.15 8.29 9.98
C ASP A 255 -25.83 7.21 10.83
N ASP A 256 -25.77 5.96 10.39
CA ASP A 256 -26.36 4.81 11.09
C ASP A 256 -25.31 3.98 11.87
N HIS A 257 -24.03 4.09 11.51
CA HIS A 257 -22.93 3.31 12.06
C HIS A 257 -21.68 4.16 12.30
N GLU A 258 -21.53 4.69 13.51
CA GLU A 258 -20.32 5.43 13.89
C GLU A 258 -19.06 4.55 13.82
N THR A 259 -18.10 4.95 13.00
CA THR A 259 -16.77 4.33 12.85
C THR A 259 -15.66 5.35 12.97
N ALA A 260 -14.49 4.92 13.44
CA ALA A 260 -13.27 5.73 13.51
C ALA A 260 -12.80 6.10 12.10
N ILE A 261 -12.93 5.20 11.12
CA ILE A 261 -12.64 5.50 9.71
C ILE A 261 -13.52 6.63 9.19
N GLY A 262 -14.84 6.57 9.42
CA GLY A 262 -15.75 7.63 9.03
C GLY A 262 -15.40 8.97 9.69
N HIS A 263 -15.12 8.98 11.00
CA HIS A 263 -14.69 10.20 11.68
C HIS A 263 -13.41 10.79 11.09
N PHE A 264 -12.43 9.94 10.79
CA PHE A 264 -11.13 10.35 10.23
C PHE A 264 -11.27 10.89 8.80
N GLU A 265 -11.85 10.11 7.89
CA GLU A 265 -11.92 10.46 6.47
C GLU A 265 -12.83 11.68 6.23
N LEU A 266 -13.97 11.77 6.95
CA LEU A 266 -14.87 12.93 6.83
C LEU A 266 -14.24 14.19 7.41
N ALA A 267 -13.53 14.09 8.55
CA ALA A 267 -12.81 15.24 9.10
C ALA A 267 -11.71 15.73 8.15
N TYR A 268 -11.01 14.81 7.48
CA TYR A 268 -9.97 15.17 6.52
C TYR A 268 -10.56 15.83 5.27
N GLU A 269 -11.64 15.28 4.71
CA GLU A 269 -12.35 15.86 3.55
C GLU A 269 -12.88 17.27 3.85
N ASP A 270 -13.40 17.50 5.07
CA ASP A 270 -13.91 18.79 5.51
C ASP A 270 -12.79 19.79 5.92
N ALA A 271 -11.51 19.42 5.76
CA ALA A 271 -10.35 20.17 6.25
C ALA A 271 -10.39 20.49 7.76
N ARG A 272 -11.08 19.66 8.56
CA ARG A 272 -11.15 19.75 10.02
C ARG A 272 -9.96 19.00 10.63
N TYR A 273 -8.74 19.50 10.39
CA TYR A 273 -7.51 18.80 10.76
C TYR A 273 -7.35 18.56 12.27
N ASP A 274 -7.85 19.47 13.12
CA ASP A 274 -7.90 19.24 14.57
C ASP A 274 -8.74 18.02 14.95
N ASP A 275 -9.83 17.77 14.22
CA ASP A 275 -10.67 16.59 14.43
C ASP A 275 -9.97 15.33 13.92
N VAL A 276 -9.23 15.41 12.80
CA VAL A 276 -8.44 14.29 12.23
C VAL A 276 -7.41 13.78 13.24
N VAL A 277 -6.63 14.68 13.85
CA VAL A 277 -5.58 14.29 14.80
C VAL A 277 -6.14 13.78 16.14
N ALA A 278 -7.41 14.08 16.43
CA ALA A 278 -8.10 13.67 17.65
C ALA A 278 -8.76 12.28 17.53
N VAL A 279 -8.90 11.71 16.33
CA VAL A 279 -9.53 10.39 16.17
C VAL A 279 -8.59 9.28 16.64
N GLU A 280 -9.01 8.55 17.68
CA GLU A 280 -8.30 7.40 18.20
C GLU A 280 -8.69 6.10 17.48
N ASP A 281 -7.83 5.08 17.58
CA ASP A 281 -8.08 3.71 17.10
C ASP A 281 -8.43 3.55 15.62
N VAL A 282 -8.11 4.54 14.77
CA VAL A 282 -8.28 4.46 13.32
C VAL A 282 -7.37 3.37 12.75
N PRO A 283 -7.91 2.39 12.00
CA PRO A 283 -7.10 1.43 11.25
C PRO A 283 -6.23 2.13 10.20
N MET A 284 -4.95 2.32 10.54
CA MET A 284 -4.00 3.03 9.70
C MET A 284 -3.55 2.19 8.49
N ASN A 285 -3.61 2.81 7.32
CA ASN A 285 -2.95 2.38 6.10
C ASN A 285 -1.99 3.50 5.64
N THR A 286 -1.23 3.29 4.55
CA THR A 286 -0.26 4.28 4.06
C THR A 286 -0.92 5.63 3.76
N GLU A 287 -2.10 5.64 3.14
CA GLU A 287 -2.80 6.89 2.80
C GLU A 287 -3.25 7.64 4.06
N ARG A 288 -3.84 6.96 5.04
CA ARG A 288 -4.26 7.58 6.31
C ARG A 288 -3.09 8.06 7.14
N GLN A 289 -1.95 7.35 7.10
CA GLN A 289 -0.73 7.84 7.74
C GLN A 289 -0.24 9.14 7.08
N GLU A 290 -0.26 9.22 5.75
CA GLU A 290 0.10 10.45 5.04
C GLU A 290 -0.86 11.59 5.37
N LYS A 291 -2.18 11.35 5.29
CA LYS A 291 -3.24 12.30 5.70
C LYS A 291 -3.05 12.79 7.14
N LEU A 292 -2.73 11.89 8.07
CA LEU A 292 -2.46 12.24 9.46
C LEU A 292 -1.20 13.11 9.59
N GLY A 293 -0.15 12.83 8.80
CA GLY A 293 1.04 13.67 8.73
C GLY A 293 0.74 15.09 8.25
N TYR A 294 -0.06 15.22 7.18
CA TYR A 294 -0.56 16.51 6.71
C TYR A 294 -1.42 17.22 7.76
N ALA A 295 -2.32 16.50 8.43
CA ALA A 295 -3.17 17.06 9.48
C ALA A 295 -2.32 17.60 10.65
N TYR A 296 -1.34 16.84 11.12
CA TYR A 296 -0.41 17.32 12.16
C TYR A 296 0.35 18.57 11.73
N MET A 297 0.83 18.64 10.48
CA MET A 297 1.47 19.84 9.94
C MET A 297 0.51 21.04 9.98
N LYS A 298 -0.73 20.86 9.53
CA LYS A 298 -1.76 21.92 9.49
C LYS A 298 -2.20 22.39 10.87
N THR A 299 -2.18 21.53 11.87
CA THR A 299 -2.49 21.91 13.27
C THR A 299 -1.27 22.43 14.02
N GLY A 300 -0.13 22.64 13.35
CA GLY A 300 1.12 23.13 13.96
C GLY A 300 1.90 22.08 14.79
N ASN A 301 1.47 20.82 14.76
CA ASN A 301 2.16 19.68 15.39
C ASN A 301 3.26 19.15 14.44
N VAL A 302 4.19 20.03 14.08
CA VAL A 302 5.20 19.78 13.03
C VAL A 302 6.16 18.64 13.41
N ASP A 303 6.45 18.46 14.69
CA ASP A 303 7.33 17.37 15.16
C ASP A 303 6.68 15.99 14.93
N GLU A 304 5.38 15.86 15.18
CA GLU A 304 4.59 14.67 14.89
C GLU A 304 4.50 14.41 13.37
N ALA A 305 4.30 15.46 12.58
CA ALA A 305 4.31 15.36 11.12
C ALA A 305 5.67 14.84 10.59
N LYS A 306 6.79 15.34 11.13
CA LYS A 306 8.14 14.87 10.80
C LYS A 306 8.38 13.43 11.21
N GLN A 307 7.84 13.02 12.35
CA GLN A 307 7.91 11.63 12.79
C GLN A 307 7.24 10.72 11.75
N ILE A 308 6.01 11.04 11.34
CA ILE A 308 5.28 10.29 10.31
C ILE A 308 6.05 10.28 8.99
N ALA A 309 6.51 11.44 8.50
CA ALA A 309 7.27 11.54 7.26
C ALA A 309 8.54 10.68 7.27
N SER A 310 9.21 10.59 8.44
CA SER A 310 10.39 9.76 8.63
C SER A 310 10.05 8.26 8.68
N GLU A 311 9.02 7.88 9.41
CA GLU A 311 8.55 6.49 9.52
C GLU A 311 8.11 5.94 8.15
N MET A 312 7.44 6.77 7.36
CA MET A 312 6.98 6.42 6.01
C MET A 312 8.06 6.58 4.93
N SER A 313 9.16 7.28 5.23
CA SER A 313 10.13 7.74 4.22
C SER A 313 9.45 8.53 3.08
N SER A 314 8.42 9.33 3.39
CA SER A 314 7.70 10.13 2.39
C SER A 314 8.48 11.39 2.04
N GLU A 315 9.05 11.43 0.82
CA GLU A 315 9.70 12.63 0.29
C GLU A 315 8.69 13.78 0.14
N SER A 316 7.48 13.49 -0.35
CA SER A 316 6.42 14.49 -0.53
C SER A 316 6.07 15.19 0.77
N LEU A 317 5.78 14.44 1.83
CA LEU A 317 5.42 15.02 3.12
C LEU A 317 6.59 15.80 3.74
N ASN A 318 7.83 15.32 3.58
CA ASN A 318 9.01 16.05 4.03
C ASN A 318 9.17 17.40 3.31
N ASP A 319 8.95 17.44 2.00
CA ASP A 319 9.03 18.68 1.21
C ASP A 319 7.95 19.69 1.65
N HIS A 320 6.72 19.23 1.91
CA HIS A 320 5.64 20.09 2.41
C HIS A 320 5.95 20.62 3.81
N ILE A 321 6.44 19.77 4.72
CA ILE A 321 6.87 20.18 6.06
C ILE A 321 7.99 21.23 5.98
N GLN A 322 9.01 21.01 5.15
CA GLN A 322 10.12 21.96 5.01
C GLN A 322 9.63 23.31 4.47
N THR A 323 8.72 23.29 3.49
CA THR A 323 8.12 24.51 2.93
C THR A 323 7.29 25.23 3.98
N TYR A 324 6.47 24.49 4.75
CA TYR A 324 5.66 25.03 5.84
C TYR A 324 6.50 25.71 6.91
N GLU A 325 7.59 25.07 7.36
CA GLU A 325 8.50 25.65 8.35
C GLU A 325 9.21 26.90 7.84
N THR A 326 9.62 26.90 6.57
CA THR A 326 10.29 28.05 5.94
C THR A 326 9.33 29.24 5.87
N LEU A 327 8.12 29.03 5.34
CA LEU A 327 7.11 30.08 5.28
C LEU A 327 6.73 30.59 6.67
N THR A 328 6.61 29.70 7.66
CA THR A 328 6.30 30.09 9.04
C THR A 328 7.41 30.98 9.64
N ALA A 329 8.67 30.61 9.43
CA ALA A 329 9.81 31.41 9.90
C ALA A 329 9.89 32.78 9.18
N ASP A 330 9.69 32.80 7.86
CA ASP A 330 9.73 34.04 7.05
C ASP A 330 8.59 35.00 7.44
N ILE A 331 7.39 34.46 7.73
CA ILE A 331 6.25 35.23 8.25
C ILE A 331 6.57 35.82 9.63
N GLU A 332 7.14 35.03 10.56
CA GLU A 332 7.51 35.52 11.89
C GLU A 332 8.61 36.59 11.84
N GLU A 333 9.62 36.41 10.98
CA GLU A 333 10.65 37.40 10.73
C GLU A 333 10.04 38.70 10.19
N ARG A 334 9.12 38.60 9.22
CA ARG A 334 8.48 39.78 8.64
C ARG A 334 7.58 40.51 9.64
N LYS A 335 6.82 39.78 10.47
CA LYS A 335 6.03 40.36 11.56
C LYS A 335 6.91 41.13 12.54
N THR A 336 8.09 40.60 12.86
CA THR A 336 9.08 41.29 13.70
C THR A 336 9.60 42.58 13.04
N GLN A 337 9.88 42.55 11.73
CA GLN A 337 10.31 43.75 10.99
C GLN A 337 9.23 44.84 10.97
N ILE A 338 7.96 44.46 10.81
CA ILE A 338 6.82 45.40 10.91
C ILE A 338 6.76 46.01 12.31
N ASP A 339 6.86 45.20 13.37
CA ASP A 339 6.84 45.70 14.75
C ASP A 339 7.99 46.69 15.02
N GLU A 340 9.20 46.41 14.51
CA GLU A 340 10.36 47.31 14.65
C GLU A 340 10.21 48.62 13.87
N GLU A 341 9.66 48.59 12.66
CA GLU A 341 9.42 49.78 11.83
C GLU A 341 8.27 50.64 12.40
N ALA A 342 7.21 50.01 12.89
CA ALA A 342 6.08 50.70 13.52
C ALA A 342 6.48 51.44 14.82
N ASP A 343 7.49 50.95 15.54
CA ASP A 343 8.03 51.55 16.76
C ASP A 343 9.11 52.63 16.49
N ALA A 344 9.48 52.88 15.22
CA ALA A 344 10.49 53.86 14.85
C ALA A 344 10.04 55.32 15.12
N ASP A 345 11.01 56.23 15.26
CA ASP A 345 10.73 57.67 15.47
C ASP A 345 9.98 58.30 14.28
N GLU A 346 10.22 57.78 13.06
CA GLU A 346 9.55 58.14 11.81
C GLU A 346 9.26 56.84 11.02
N PRO A 347 8.12 56.17 11.27
CA PRO A 347 7.75 54.93 10.56
C PRO A 347 7.50 55.15 9.07
N ASP A 348 7.91 54.20 8.24
CA ASP A 348 7.57 54.12 6.82
C ASP A 348 6.29 53.28 6.61
N ASP A 349 5.13 53.95 6.64
CA ASP A 349 3.82 53.31 6.46
C ASP A 349 3.70 52.57 5.11
N ASP A 350 4.32 53.08 4.02
CA ASP A 350 4.26 52.43 2.70
C ASP A 350 5.03 51.10 2.71
N GLN A 351 6.14 51.03 3.47
CA GLN A 351 6.93 49.81 3.63
C GLN A 351 6.21 48.77 4.52
N ILE A 352 5.54 49.22 5.58
CA ILE A 352 4.72 48.35 6.44
C ILE A 352 3.60 47.72 5.60
N ASP A 353 2.87 48.52 4.80
CA ASP A 353 1.81 48.03 3.93
C ASP A 353 2.33 46.97 2.92
N GLU A 354 3.50 47.19 2.30
CA GLU A 354 4.12 46.21 1.38
C GLU A 354 4.44 44.88 2.10
N TRP A 355 4.92 44.95 3.34
CA TRP A 355 5.24 43.77 4.14
C TRP A 355 4.02 43.02 4.64
N GLU A 356 2.93 43.71 4.96
CA GLU A 356 1.64 43.10 5.29
C GLU A 356 1.08 42.32 4.09
N ASP A 357 1.16 42.89 2.88
CA ASP A 357 0.77 42.21 1.64
C ASP A 357 1.63 40.95 1.38
N GLU A 358 2.95 41.03 1.60
CA GLU A 358 3.84 39.86 1.48
C GLU A 358 3.51 38.76 2.51
N ILE A 359 3.17 39.13 3.75
CA ILE A 359 2.72 38.17 4.77
C ILE A 359 1.44 37.48 4.31
N ALA A 360 0.47 38.22 3.79
CA ALA A 360 -0.79 37.65 3.31
C ALA A 360 -0.56 36.64 2.17
N ASP A 361 0.35 36.94 1.24
CA ASP A 361 0.73 36.03 0.15
C ASP A 361 1.46 34.78 0.67
N MET A 362 2.31 34.91 1.69
CA MET A 362 2.99 33.76 2.32
C MET A 362 2.04 32.90 3.15
N GLU A 363 1.09 33.52 3.88
CA GLU A 363 0.06 32.82 4.64
C GLU A 363 -0.85 32.03 3.70
N ALA A 364 -1.27 32.61 2.57
CA ALA A 364 -2.02 31.90 1.54
C ALA A 364 -1.24 30.69 0.98
N GLN A 365 0.05 30.87 0.66
CA GLN A 365 0.90 29.77 0.18
C GLN A 365 1.05 28.65 1.21
N ARG A 366 1.22 28.99 2.49
CA ARG A 366 1.34 28.03 3.59
C ARG A 366 0.03 27.26 3.81
N ASP A 367 -1.09 27.96 3.70
CA ASP A 367 -2.42 27.40 3.92
C ASP A 367 -2.86 26.49 2.75
N ASP A 368 -2.29 26.68 1.55
CA ASP A 368 -2.50 25.83 0.36
C ASP A 368 -1.62 24.56 0.30
N LEU A 369 -0.58 24.42 1.16
CA LEU A 369 0.23 23.20 1.28
C LEU A 369 -0.58 21.97 1.71
#